data_AF-A0AAN9F2K5-F1
#
_entry.id   AF-A0AAN9F2K5-F1
#
_cell.length_a   1.000
_cell.length_b   1.000
_cell.length_c   1.000
_cell.angle_alpha   90.00
_cell.angle_beta   90.00
_cell.angle_gamma   90.00
#
_symmetry.space_group_name_H-M   'P 1'
#
loop_
_entity.id
_entity.type
_entity.pdbx_description
1 polymer ?
#
loop_
_entity_poly.entity_id
_entity_poly.type
_entity_poly.pdbx_seq_one_letter_code
_entity_poly.pdbx_strand_id
1 'polypeptide(L)'
;MDMKAGMGSSAAALRGKDVWVMNVVPQDGLNTLKLIYERGLIGSVHDWCKGYSTYPRTYDLLHAWTVFSDLEKKDCSPEDLLIEMDYLLRPTDFDSDDVVFIIQKKLWLTSGSLRDSE
;
A
#
# COMPACT_ATOMS: atom_id res chain seq x y z
N MET A 1 2.59 -6.28 -2.90
CA MET A 1 1.22 -5.94 -2.48
C MET A 1 0.85 -4.61 -3.07
N ASP A 2 -0.34 -4.50 -3.65
CA ASP A 2 -0.94 -3.24 -4.06
C ASP A 2 -1.95 -2.81 -2.99
N MET A 3 -1.61 -1.80 -2.20
CA MET A 3 -2.39 -1.35 -1.05
C MET A 3 -3.67 -0.63 -1.48
N LYS A 4 -3.73 -0.12 -2.72
CA LYS A 4 -4.93 0.49 -3.31
C LYS A 4 -5.03 0.09 -4.78
N ALA A 5 -5.58 -1.09 -5.01
CA ALA A 5 -5.57 -1.73 -6.31
C ALA A 5 -6.46 -1.05 -7.37
N GLY A 6 -7.44 -0.23 -6.96
CA GLY A 6 -8.42 0.32 -7.91
C GLY A 6 -9.05 -0.81 -8.71
N MET A 7 -8.85 -0.86 -10.03
CA MET A 7 -9.35 -1.94 -10.90
C MET A 7 -8.39 -3.14 -11.07
N GLY A 8 -7.27 -3.19 -10.35
CA GLY A 8 -6.26 -4.25 -10.44
C GLY A 8 -5.29 -4.11 -11.61
N SER A 9 -5.08 -2.90 -12.13
CA SER A 9 -4.21 -2.64 -13.29
C SER A 9 -2.74 -2.94 -13.02
N SER A 10 -2.25 -2.64 -11.82
CA SER A 10 -0.87 -2.93 -11.40
C SER A 10 -0.58 -4.45 -11.44
N ALA A 11 -1.47 -5.25 -10.85
CA ALA A 11 -1.37 -6.71 -10.91
C ALA A 11 -1.54 -7.26 -12.34
N ALA A 12 -2.41 -6.66 -13.16
CA ALA A 12 -2.58 -7.06 -14.56
C ALA A 12 -1.30 -6.85 -15.39
N ALA A 13 -0.55 -5.77 -15.14
CA ALA A 13 0.71 -5.49 -15.82
C ALA A 13 1.82 -6.51 -15.45
N LEU A 14 1.74 -7.12 -14.27
CA LEU A 14 2.71 -8.08 -13.76
C LEU A 14 2.35 -9.55 -14.02
N ARG A 15 1.20 -9.82 -14.67
CA ARG A 15 0.69 -11.18 -14.92
C ARG A 15 1.65 -12.10 -15.69
N GLY A 16 2.52 -11.53 -16.53
CA GLY A 16 3.50 -12.28 -17.32
C GLY A 16 4.84 -12.54 -16.63
N LYS A 17 5.00 -12.12 -15.37
CA LYS A 17 6.20 -12.33 -14.56
C LYS A 17 5.91 -13.36 -13.47
N ASP A 18 6.96 -14.00 -12.96
CA ASP A 18 6.86 -14.94 -11.82
C ASP A 18 6.73 -14.18 -10.49
N VAL A 19 5.67 -13.39 -10.36
CA VAL A 19 5.35 -12.60 -9.17
C VAL A 19 3.85 -12.69 -8.89
N TRP A 20 3.49 -12.75 -7.61
CA TRP A 20 2.10 -12.68 -7.18
C TRP A 20 1.82 -11.32 -6.54
N VAL A 21 0.63 -10.78 -6.77
CA VAL A 21 0.24 -9.46 -6.25
C VAL A 21 -1.05 -9.61 -5.46
N MET A 22 -0.97 -9.32 -4.16
CA MET A 22 -2.15 -9.11 -3.33
C MET A 22 -2.74 -7.73 -3.63
N ASN A 23 -3.97 -7.70 -4.13
CA ASN A 23 -4.70 -6.47 -4.43
C ASN A 23 -5.62 -6.09 -3.27
N VAL A 24 -5.38 -4.95 -2.63
CA VAL A 24 -6.26 -4.45 -1.57
C VAL A 24 -7.16 -3.35 -2.10
N VAL A 25 -8.46 -3.52 -1.90
CA VAL A 25 -9.48 -2.52 -2.22
C VAL A 25 -9.89 -1.83 -0.92
N PRO A 26 -9.80 -0.49 -0.83
CA PRO A 26 -10.25 0.22 0.37
C PRO A 26 -11.77 0.05 0.54
N GLN A 27 -12.21 -0.23 1.76
CA GLN A 27 -13.63 -0.43 2.08
C GLN A 27 -14.51 0.79 1.71
N ASP A 28 -13.95 1.98 1.82
CA ASP A 28 -14.66 3.25 1.66
C ASP A 28 -14.82 3.68 0.20
N GLY A 29 -14.17 2.97 -0.72
CA GLY A 29 -14.17 3.27 -2.14
C GLY A 29 -15.19 2.46 -2.94
N LEU A 30 -15.07 2.58 -4.27
CA LEU A 30 -15.77 1.69 -5.19
C LEU A 30 -15.30 0.26 -4.98
N ASN A 31 -16.23 -0.65 -4.70
CA ASN A 31 -15.92 -2.07 -4.55
C ASN A 31 -15.66 -2.72 -5.92
N THR A 32 -14.40 -2.68 -6.33
CA THR A 32 -13.86 -3.30 -7.55
C THR A 32 -13.42 -4.75 -7.33
N LEU A 33 -13.59 -5.31 -6.13
CA LEU A 33 -13.09 -6.64 -5.79
C LEU A 33 -13.66 -7.72 -6.72
N LYS A 34 -14.94 -7.61 -7.08
CA LYS A 34 -15.59 -8.53 -8.02
C LYS A 34 -14.87 -8.54 -9.38
N LEU A 35 -14.52 -7.36 -9.89
CA LEU A 35 -13.80 -7.20 -11.15
C LEU A 35 -12.36 -7.74 -11.09
N ILE A 36 -11.74 -7.77 -9.90
CA ILE A 36 -10.41 -8.35 -9.69
C ILE A 36 -10.51 -9.88 -9.73
N TYR A 37 -11.50 -10.46 -9.07
CA TYR A 37 -11.73 -11.92 -9.10
C TYR A 37 -12.14 -12.43 -10.48
N GLU A 38 -12.97 -11.70 -11.23
CA GLU A 38 -13.31 -12.05 -12.62
C GLU A 38 -12.08 -12.11 -13.54
N ARG A 39 -11.02 -11.37 -13.21
CA ARG A 39 -9.74 -11.41 -13.95
C ARG A 39 -8.79 -12.52 -13.48
N GLY A 40 -9.19 -13.31 -12.48
CA GLY A 40 -8.35 -14.36 -11.87
C GLY A 40 -7.23 -13.81 -11.00
N LEU A 41 -7.37 -12.58 -10.50
CA LEU A 41 -6.41 -11.95 -9.60
C LEU A 41 -6.84 -12.16 -8.14
N ILE A 42 -5.87 -12.21 -7.24
CA ILE A 42 -6.12 -12.36 -5.81
C ILE A 42 -6.31 -10.96 -5.20
N GLY A 43 -7.35 -10.80 -4.39
CA GLY A 43 -7.66 -9.53 -3.74
C GLY A 43 -8.35 -9.68 -2.39
N SER A 44 -8.30 -8.63 -1.59
CA SER A 44 -9.00 -8.49 -0.30
C SER A 44 -9.55 -7.06 -0.14
N VAL A 45 -10.50 -6.89 0.77
CA VAL A 45 -10.99 -5.57 1.19
C VAL A 45 -10.39 -5.25 2.54
N HIS A 46 -9.90 -4.03 2.72
CA HIS A 46 -9.35 -3.57 3.99
C HIS A 46 -9.58 -2.08 4.23
N ASP A 47 -9.55 -1.69 5.50
CA ASP A 47 -9.50 -0.29 5.91
C ASP A 47 -8.13 0.01 6.54
N TRP A 48 -7.36 0.88 5.88
CA TRP A 48 -6.01 1.25 6.30
C TRP A 48 -5.93 2.08 7.57
N CYS A 49 -7.07 2.51 8.12
CA CYS A 49 -7.14 3.07 9.48
C CYS A 49 -7.00 1.97 10.56
N LYS A 50 -6.98 0.70 10.17
CA LYS A 50 -6.82 -0.47 11.05
C LYS A 50 -5.65 -1.33 10.58
N GLY A 51 -5.10 -2.11 11.51
CA GLY A 51 -4.02 -3.05 11.21
C GLY A 51 -4.47 -4.16 10.23
N TYR A 52 -3.58 -4.53 9.31
CA TYR A 52 -3.88 -5.54 8.29
C TYR A 52 -3.64 -6.94 8.85
N SER A 53 -4.70 -7.77 8.88
CA SER A 53 -4.62 -9.12 9.45
C SER A 53 -3.93 -10.09 8.48
N THR A 54 -2.61 -10.04 8.43
CA THR A 54 -1.77 -10.99 7.68
C THR A 54 -0.51 -11.34 8.45
N TYR A 55 0.22 -12.32 7.95
CA TYR A 55 1.48 -12.73 8.56
C TYR A 55 2.54 -11.63 8.39
N PRO A 56 3.33 -11.33 9.43
CA PRO A 56 4.42 -10.35 9.32
C PRO A 56 5.41 -10.78 8.24
N ARG A 57 6.04 -9.79 7.59
CA ARG A 57 7.14 -10.01 6.63
C ARG A 57 6.77 -10.88 5.42
N THR A 58 5.52 -10.79 4.97
CA THR A 58 5.00 -11.59 3.86
C THR A 58 5.36 -10.99 2.49
N TYR A 59 5.49 -9.67 2.38
CA TYR A 59 5.60 -8.99 1.09
C TYR A 59 6.99 -8.39 0.85
N ASP A 60 7.52 -8.56 -0.36
CA ASP A 60 8.82 -7.97 -0.73
C ASP A 60 8.71 -6.53 -1.25
N LEU A 61 7.54 -6.15 -1.78
CA LEU A 61 7.28 -4.82 -2.35
C LEU A 61 5.88 -4.34 -1.97
N LEU A 62 5.77 -3.12 -1.47
CA LEU A 62 4.50 -2.43 -1.24
C LEU A 62 4.31 -1.30 -2.27
N HIS A 63 3.16 -1.30 -2.92
CA HIS A 63 2.72 -0.21 -3.78
C HIS A 63 1.57 0.54 -3.07
N ALA A 64 1.85 1.77 -2.65
CA ALA A 64 0.95 2.60 -1.85
C ALA A 64 0.61 3.91 -2.57
N TRP A 65 -0.03 3.83 -3.74
CA TRP A 65 -0.44 5.03 -4.47
C TRP A 65 -1.63 5.71 -3.79
N THR A 66 -1.49 6.98 -3.40
CA THR A 66 -2.55 7.83 -2.80
C THR A 66 -3.18 7.31 -1.49
N VAL A 67 -2.58 6.31 -0.83
CA VAL A 67 -3.11 5.76 0.43
C VAL A 67 -3.01 6.80 1.56
N PHE A 68 -1.89 7.53 1.64
CA PHE A 68 -1.69 8.58 2.64
C PHE A 68 -2.74 9.71 2.55
N SER A 69 -3.06 10.17 1.34
CA SER A 69 -4.08 11.21 1.14
C SER A 69 -5.50 10.74 1.50
N ASP A 70 -5.77 9.43 1.39
CA ASP A 70 -7.05 8.87 1.85
C ASP A 70 -7.10 8.76 3.38
N LEU A 71 -5.97 8.55 4.04
CA LEU A 71 -5.87 8.55 5.51
C LEU A 71 -6.05 9.94 6.10
N GLU A 72 -5.42 10.95 5.50
CA GLU A 72 -5.58 12.35 5.92
C GLU A 72 -7.05 12.79 5.87
N LYS A 73 -7.79 12.39 4.83
CA LYS A 73 -9.23 12.66 4.74
C LYS A 73 -10.07 11.99 5.82
N LYS A 74 -9.58 10.89 6.39
CA LYS A 74 -10.26 10.13 7.45
C LYS A 74 -9.81 10.51 8.86
N ASP A 75 -8.87 11.46 8.99
CA ASP A 75 -8.27 11.83 10.28
C ASP A 75 -7.61 10.63 10.99
N CYS A 76 -6.98 9.74 10.21
CA CYS A 76 -6.24 8.58 10.73
C CYS A 76 -4.74 8.90 10.77
N SER A 77 -4.04 8.41 11.80
CA SER A 77 -2.59 8.56 12.00
C SER A 77 -1.79 7.94 10.86
N PRO A 78 -1.04 8.74 10.07
CA PRO A 78 -0.16 8.18 9.04
C PRO A 78 0.97 7.34 9.65
N GLU A 79 1.33 7.56 10.91
CA GLU A 79 2.35 6.80 11.65
C GLU A 79 1.96 5.32 11.79
N ASP A 80 0.69 5.04 12.07
CA ASP A 80 0.20 3.67 12.22
C ASP A 80 0.29 2.92 10.89
N LEU A 81 -0.02 3.59 9.77
CA LEU A 81 0.19 2.99 8.45
C LEU A 81 1.67 2.70 8.19
N LEU A 82 2.58 3.58 8.59
CA LEU A 82 4.02 3.36 8.40
C LEU A 82 4.51 2.15 9.21
N ILE A 83 4.02 1.97 10.44
CA ILE A 83 4.32 0.80 11.25
C ILE A 83 3.76 -0.47 10.59
N GLU A 84 2.53 -0.43 10.08
CA GLU A 84 1.95 -1.56 9.34
C GLU A 84 2.74 -1.87 8.05
N MET A 85 3.22 -0.85 7.33
CA MET A 85 4.06 -1.05 6.15
C MET A 85 5.37 -1.75 6.49
N ASP A 86 6.04 -1.34 7.57
CA ASP A 86 7.25 -2.00 8.08
C ASP A 86 6.96 -3.45 8.52
N TYR A 87 5.84 -3.67 9.20
CA TYR A 87 5.40 -4.99 9.63
C TYR A 87 5.16 -5.96 8.46
N LEU A 88 4.63 -5.46 7.35
CA LEU A 88 4.31 -6.24 6.15
C LEU A 88 5.52 -6.56 5.28
N LEU A 89 6.52 -5.68 5.26
CA LEU A 89 7.71 -5.82 4.43
C LEU A 89 8.63 -6.92 4.94
N ARG A 90 9.07 -7.79 4.03
CA ARG A 90 10.13 -8.74 4.32
C ARG A 90 11.45 -7.98 4.42
N PRO A 91 12.24 -8.16 5.50
CA PRO A 91 13.60 -7.66 5.58
C PRO A 91 14.38 -8.37 4.47
N THR A 92 14.73 -7.60 3.46
CA THR A 92 15.66 -8.04 2.42
C THR A 92 17.05 -7.58 2.81
N ASP A 93 18.10 -8.23 2.30
CA ASP A 93 19.50 -7.85 2.60
C ASP A 93 19.91 -6.48 1.98
N PHE A 94 18.95 -5.74 1.41
CA PHE A 94 19.11 -4.31 1.21
C PHE A 94 19.08 -3.66 2.60
N ASP A 95 20.16 -2.98 3.00
CA ASP A 95 20.26 -2.30 4.28
C ASP A 95 18.91 -1.68 4.63
N SER A 96 18.28 -2.13 5.71
CA SER A 96 16.94 -1.69 6.12
C SER A 96 16.87 -0.16 6.25
N ASP A 97 18.02 0.46 6.43
CA ASP A 97 18.24 1.89 6.36
C ASP A 97 17.77 2.51 5.04
N ASP A 98 18.00 1.90 3.86
CA ASP A 98 17.59 2.47 2.57
C ASP A 98 16.08 2.49 2.37
N VAL A 99 15.36 1.46 2.82
CA VAL A 99 13.90 1.40 2.71
C VAL A 99 13.25 2.40 3.67
N VAL A 100 13.73 2.45 4.92
CA VAL A 100 13.31 3.45 5.91
C VAL A 100 13.64 4.87 5.43
N PHE A 101 14.82 5.07 4.81
CA PHE A 101 15.24 6.36 4.26
C PHE A 101 14.40 6.77 3.05
N ILE A 102 13.98 5.84 2.16
CA ILE A 102 13.06 6.14 1.06
C ILE A 102 11.68 6.53 1.59
N ILE A 103 11.16 5.83 2.59
CA ILE A 103 9.87 6.13 3.22
C ILE A 103 9.92 7.48 3.93
N GLN A 104 10.94 7.73 4.76
CA GLN A 104 11.12 9.00 5.47
C GLN A 104 11.38 10.17 4.52
N LYS A 105 12.22 9.99 3.48
CA LYS A 105 12.48 11.02 2.47
C LYS A 105 11.22 11.35 1.67
N LYS A 106 10.42 10.34 1.31
CA LYS A 106 9.15 10.57 0.62
C LYS A 106 8.15 11.30 1.52
N LEU A 107 8.05 10.91 2.79
CA LEU A 107 7.24 11.60 3.79
C LEU A 107 7.66 13.06 3.97
N TRP A 108 8.97 13.34 4.05
CA TRP A 108 9.56 14.68 4.10
C TRP A 108 9.27 15.52 2.85
N LEU A 109 9.33 14.89 1.66
CA LEU A 109 8.99 15.57 0.40
C LEU A 109 7.50 15.88 0.30
N THR A 110 6.63 14.99 0.79
CA THR A 110 5.17 15.22 0.81
C THR A 110 4.75 16.24 1.87
N SER A 111 5.40 16.27 3.05
CA SER A 111 5.14 17.30 4.06
C SER A 111 5.70 18.67 3.66
N GLY A 112 6.80 18.71 2.90
CA GLY A 112 7.32 19.91 2.26
C GLY A 112 6.36 20.49 1.21
N SER A 113 5.77 19.63 0.36
CA SER A 113 4.77 20.07 -0.64
C SER A 113 3.46 20.58 -0.01
N LEU A 114 3.14 20.16 1.22
CA LEU A 114 1.95 20.61 1.95
C LEU A 114 2.10 22.04 2.49
N ARG A 115 3.34 22.54 2.67
CA ARG A 115 3.61 23.91 3.15
C ARG A 115 3.60 24.98 2.05
N ASP A 116 3.63 24.60 0.77
CA ASP A 116 3.59 25.52 -0.37
C ASP A 116 2.19 25.66 -1.00
N SER A 117 1.14 25.15 -0.33
CA SER A 117 -0.26 25.25 -0.80
C SER A 117 -1.17 26.11 0.09
N GLU A 118 -0.59 26.94 0.97
CA GLU A 118 -1.32 27.95 1.76
C GLU A 118 -1.11 29.37 1.19
#